data_AF-A0A371XK66-F1
#
_entry.id   AF-A0A371XK66-F1
#
_cell.length_a   1.000
_cell.length_b   1.000
_cell.length_c   1.000
_cell.angle_alpha   90.00
_cell.angle_beta   90.00
_cell.angle_gamma   90.00
#
_symmetry.space_group_name_H-M   'P 1'
#
loop_
_entity.id
_entity.type
_entity.pdbx_description
1 polymer ?
#
loop_
_entity_poly.entity_id
_entity_poly.type
_entity_poly.pdbx_seq_one_letter_code
_entity_poly.pdbx_strand_id
1 'polypeptide(L)' 'MIGGEPVPRRDLFSNKDADAWEEQFHMLFYVLHMSPDRIAEIDYGFDPDDPNAFLVCSWAYEIHSTFPRVDVRAMIEAAR' A
#
# COMPACT_ATOMS: atom_id res chain seq x y z
N MET A 1 29.89 -6.15 -10.67
CA MET A 1 28.42 -6.10 -10.48
C MET A 1 28.15 -6.34 -9.02
N ILE A 2 27.71 -5.33 -8.27
CA ILE A 2 27.27 -5.50 -6.88
C ILE A 2 25.74 -5.36 -6.91
N GLY A 3 25.06 -6.45 -7.26
CA GLY A 3 23.63 -6.57 -7.04
C GLY A 3 23.44 -7.12 -5.63
N GLY A 4 23.53 -6.24 -4.62
CA GLY A 4 23.06 -6.59 -3.29
C GLY A 4 21.54 -6.83 -3.35
N GLU A 5 21.03 -7.74 -2.52
CA GLU A 5 19.59 -7.93 -2.36
C GLU A 5 18.91 -6.57 -2.15
N PRO A 6 17.74 -6.32 -2.77
CA PRO A 6 17.04 -5.05 -2.62
C PRO A 6 16.74 -4.83 -1.14
N VAL A 7 17.44 -3.85 -0.54
CA VAL A 7 17.14 -3.43 0.82
C VAL A 7 15.83 -2.65 0.79
N PRO A 8 14.84 -3.00 1.64
CA PRO A 8 13.57 -2.30 1.67
C PRO A 8 13.80 -0.82 1.90
N ARG A 9 13.29 0.01 1.00
CA ARG A 9 13.39 1.46 1.10
C ARG A 9 12.05 1.98 1.55
N ARG A 10 11.89 2.12 2.85
CA ARG A 10 10.74 2.83 3.40
C ARG A 10 10.67 4.23 2.78
N ASP A 11 9.48 4.66 2.40
CA ASP A 11 9.21 5.95 1.73
C ASP A 11 9.73 6.05 0.28
N LEU A 12 9.79 4.92 -0.46
CA LEU A 12 10.31 4.87 -1.84
C LEU A 12 9.60 5.88 -2.76
N PHE A 13 8.29 6.05 -2.56
CA PHE A 13 7.48 6.91 -3.40
C PHE A 13 7.66 8.41 -3.12
N SER A 14 7.99 8.77 -1.89
CA SER A 14 7.85 10.14 -1.45
C SER A 14 9.15 10.80 -1.02
N ASN A 15 10.24 10.06 -0.82
CA ASN A 15 11.47 10.64 -0.27
C ASN A 15 11.20 11.47 1.01
N LYS A 16 10.26 10.98 1.85
CA LYS A 16 9.74 11.62 3.08
C LYS A 16 8.79 12.81 2.88
N ASP A 17 8.26 13.02 1.69
CA ASP A 17 7.21 14.00 1.41
C ASP A 17 5.81 13.39 1.67
N ALA A 18 5.21 13.75 2.80
CA ALA A 18 3.91 13.21 3.20
C ALA A 18 2.78 13.56 2.21
N ASP A 19 2.80 14.76 1.64
CA ASP A 19 1.74 15.23 0.73
C ASP A 19 1.84 14.48 -0.61
N ALA A 20 3.06 14.31 -1.13
CA ALA A 20 3.29 13.52 -2.34
C ALA A 20 2.92 12.03 -2.15
N TRP A 21 3.19 11.48 -0.96
CA TRP A 21 2.77 10.13 -0.62
C TRP A 21 1.24 10.01 -0.62
N GLU A 22 0.53 10.96 -0.02
CA GLU A 22 -0.93 10.95 0.10
C GLU A 22 -1.62 11.05 -1.28
N GLU A 23 -1.17 11.94 -2.16
CA GLU A 23 -1.70 12.04 -3.53
C GLU A 23 -1.56 10.72 -4.30
N GLN A 24 -0.37 10.11 -4.21
CA GLN A 24 -0.09 8.85 -4.87
C GLN A 24 -0.90 7.70 -4.26
N PHE A 25 -1.00 7.65 -2.93
CA PHE A 25 -1.84 6.70 -2.22
C PHE A 25 -3.30 6.78 -2.69
N HIS A 26 -3.87 7.99 -2.76
CA HIS A 26 -5.25 8.19 -3.20
C HIS A 26 -5.50 7.65 -4.62
N MET A 27 -4.57 7.88 -5.54
CA MET A 27 -4.64 7.33 -6.89
C MET A 27 -4.59 5.79 -6.87
N LEU A 28 -3.64 5.19 -6.16
CA LEU A 28 -3.47 3.73 -6.11
C LEU A 28 -4.67 3.04 -5.45
N PHE A 29 -5.10 3.56 -4.30
CA PHE A 29 -6.11 2.91 -3.46
C PHE A 29 -7.54 3.16 -3.96
N TYR A 30 -7.92 4.42 -4.16
CA TYR A 30 -9.30 4.77 -4.51
C TYR A 30 -9.58 4.70 -6.00
N VAL A 31 -8.64 5.07 -6.86
CA VAL A 31 -8.86 5.10 -8.32
C VAL A 31 -8.52 3.74 -8.95
N LEU A 32 -7.32 3.21 -8.67
CA LEU A 32 -6.85 1.96 -9.28
C LEU A 32 -7.25 0.71 -8.49
N HIS A 33 -7.89 0.89 -7.33
CA HIS A 33 -8.41 -0.19 -6.50
C HIS A 33 -7.35 -1.21 -6.06
N MET A 34 -6.11 -0.75 -5.89
CA MET A 34 -5.00 -1.56 -5.42
C MET A 34 -5.18 -1.91 -3.93
N SER A 35 -4.79 -3.12 -3.54
CA SER A 35 -4.90 -3.54 -2.13
C SER A 35 -3.83 -2.87 -1.26
N PRO A 36 -4.07 -2.74 0.07
CA PRO A 36 -3.06 -2.24 1.00
C PRO A 36 -1.73 -2.99 0.93
N ASP A 37 -1.77 -4.32 0.77
CA ASP A 37 -0.56 -5.15 0.65
C ASP A 37 0.29 -4.75 -0.56
N ARG A 38 -0.35 -4.59 -1.73
CA ARG A 38 0.33 -4.17 -2.95
C ARG A 38 0.91 -2.76 -2.84
N ILE A 39 0.18 -1.84 -2.21
CA ILE A 39 0.68 -0.48 -1.97
C ILE A 39 1.89 -0.52 -1.04
N ALA A 40 1.82 -1.30 0.04
CA ALA A 40 2.90 -1.44 1.00
C ALA A 40 4.15 -2.10 0.40
N GLU A 41 3.98 -3.12 -0.46
CA GLU A 41 5.06 -3.75 -1.23
C GLU A 41 5.78 -2.71 -2.09
N ILE A 42 5.04 -1.90 -2.84
CA ILE A 42 5.66 -0.89 -3.73
C ILE A 42 6.34 0.22 -2.91
N ASP A 43 5.70 0.66 -1.83
CA ASP A 43 6.24 1.70 -0.94
C ASP A 43 7.55 1.27 -0.26
N TYR A 44 7.72 -0.03 0.01
CA TYR A 44 8.97 -0.61 0.52
C TYR A 44 9.95 -1.04 -0.59
N GLY A 45 9.50 -1.05 -1.85
CA GLY A 45 10.28 -1.51 -3.00
C GLY A 45 10.47 -3.03 -3.07
N PHE A 46 9.55 -3.80 -2.50
CA PHE A 46 9.57 -5.26 -2.61
C PHE A 46 9.03 -5.73 -3.96
N ASP A 47 9.65 -6.80 -4.47
CA ASP A 47 9.03 -7.58 -5.53
C ASP A 47 7.83 -8.37 -4.93
N PRO A 48 6.68 -8.39 -5.61
CA PRO A 48 5.52 -9.24 -5.30
C PRO A 48 5.86 -10.70 -4.96
N ASP A 49 6.83 -11.25 -5.69
CA ASP A 49 7.23 -12.64 -5.62
C ASP A 49 8.43 -12.83 -4.68
N ASP A 50 8.88 -11.75 -4.00
CA ASP A 50 9.95 -11.82 -3.00
C ASP A 50 9.48 -12.68 -1.81
N PRO A 51 10.25 -13.70 -1.40
CA PRO A 51 9.95 -14.49 -0.20
C PRO A 51 9.78 -13.64 1.07
N ASN A 52 10.31 -12.42 1.09
CA ASN A 52 10.24 -11.47 2.20
C ASN A 52 9.16 -10.39 2.01
N ALA A 53 8.34 -10.43 0.96
CA ALA A 53 7.27 -9.45 0.75
C ALA A 53 6.32 -9.34 1.96
N PHE A 54 6.13 -10.43 2.71
CA PHE A 54 5.35 -10.45 3.95
C PHE A 54 5.85 -9.48 5.04
N LEU A 55 7.08 -8.97 4.95
CA LEU A 55 7.60 -8.00 5.92
C LEU A 55 6.83 -6.67 5.91
N VAL A 56 6.06 -6.39 4.85
CA VAL A 56 5.21 -5.18 4.77
C VAL A 56 3.88 -5.31 5.51
N CYS A 57 3.54 -6.49 6.06
CA CYS A 57 2.21 -6.74 6.64
C CYS A 57 1.80 -5.73 7.73
N SER A 58 2.74 -5.24 8.55
CA SER A 58 2.44 -4.23 9.57
C SER A 58 2.00 -2.91 8.94
N TRP A 59 2.63 -2.52 7.83
CA TRP A 59 2.29 -1.30 7.09
C TRP A 59 1.00 -1.45 6.30
N ALA A 60 0.81 -2.59 5.64
CA ALA A 60 -0.44 -2.91 4.95
C ALA A 60 -1.64 -2.86 5.93
N TYR A 61 -1.45 -3.37 7.16
CA TYR A 61 -2.45 -3.28 8.22
C TYR A 61 -2.74 -1.83 8.63
N GLU A 62 -1.70 -1.01 8.79
CA GLU A 62 -1.85 0.41 9.13
C GLU A 62 -2.63 1.17 8.05
N ILE A 63 -2.29 0.98 6.77
CA ILE A 63 -3.03 1.53 5.62
C ILE A 63 -4.51 1.12 5.69
N HIS A 64 -4.77 -0.18 5.86
CA HIS A 64 -6.13 -0.71 5.92
C HIS A 64 -6.95 -0.09 7.06
N SER A 65 -6.33 0.08 8.23
CA SER A 65 -6.99 0.64 9.42
C SER A 65 -7.22 2.15 9.33
N THR A 66 -6.33 2.88 8.65
CA THR A 66 -6.37 4.35 8.56
C THR A 66 -7.28 4.82 7.43
N PHE A 67 -7.30 4.08 6.32
CA PHE A 67 -8.03 4.46 5.10
C PHE A 67 -9.04 3.38 4.73
N PRO A 68 -10.13 3.22 5.51
CA PRO A 68 -11.11 2.18 5.24
C PRO A 68 -11.85 2.49 3.94
N ARG A 69 -11.96 1.49 3.08
CA ARG A 69 -12.77 1.57 1.88
C ARG A 69 -14.23 1.25 2.21
N VAL A 70 -15.11 2.21 1.98
CA VAL A 70 -16.53 2.03 2.20
C VAL A 70 -17.18 1.37 0.99
N ASP A 71 -17.70 0.15 1.15
CA ASP A 71 -18.55 -0.48 0.15
C ASP A 71 -20.00 0.00 0.32
N VAL A 72 -20.35 1.05 -0.44
CA VAL A 72 -21.68 1.65 -0.44
C VAL A 72 -22.76 0.64 -0.84
N ARG A 73 -22.46 -0.32 -1.72
CA ARG A 73 -23.44 -1.34 -2.14
C ARG A 73 -23.74 -2.29 -0.99
N ALA A 74 -22.71 -2.81 -0.32
CA ALA A 74 -22.88 -3.65 0.86
C ALA A 74 -23.65 -2.92 1.98
N MET A 75 -23.38 -1.62 2.17
CA MET A 75 -24.13 -0.80 3.12
C MET A 75 -25.62 -0.65 2.75
N ILE A 76 -25.94 -0.43 1.48
CA ILE A 76 -27.33 -0.34 1.00
C ILE A 76 -28.06 -1.67 1.17
N GLU A 77 -27.38 -2.79 0.92
CA GLU A 77 -27.94 -4.14 1.08
C GLU A 77 -28.19 -4.49 2.55
N ALA A 78 -27.28 -4.12 3.46
CA ALA A 78 -27.45 -4.34 4.89
C ALA A 78 -28.53 -3.44 5.54
N ALA A 79 -28.89 -2.33 4.89
CA ALA A 79 -29.91 -1.39 5.37
C ALA A 79 -31.35 -1.74 4.91
N ARG A 80 -31.51 -2.81 4.12
CA ARG A 80 -32.82 -3.33 3.66
C ARG A 80 -33.30 -4.46 4.55
#